data_AF-B2A144-F1
#
_entry.id   AF-B2A144-F1
#
_cell.length_a   1.000
_cell.length_b   1.000
_cell.length_c   1.000
_cell.angle_alpha   90.00
_cell.angle_beta   90.00
_cell.angle_gamma   90.00
#
_symmetry.space_group_name_H-M   'P 1'
#
loop_
_entity.id
_entity.type
_entity.pdbx_description
1 polymer ?
#
loop_
_entity_poly.entity_id
_entity_poly.type
_entity_poly.pdbx_seq_one_letter_code
_entity_poly.pdbx_strand_id
1 'polypeptide(L)'
;MKASNVLRLSMILTLVTLLAATVLGFSFVYTEPLIWEQRMEQLEDAMFKFFPEADQFEIEEVNDDEFYVVEKDDETIGAAALTNPSGYGGEIEMMVAVDIDGEIRGIEILGHSETPGLGDKIENEEWQTQFIGLTVVDEIQIGVDVDVISGATVSSQGVTRGVEKGVEKVAITYFQKDPEELEEIEEAPKVLEDGVFTGEGTGRNPGIEVEVTVEEGEITDIELLDHDESDAYMDEAWEGMVDKIKEANCPDVDSVSGATQSSVGIKDAVEDAIEEREEEFEDGVARGEGTGRNPGVVVEVTVQDGEITELELLEHDDSDSYMNQAWDDMRERILEEQSTDVDTVSGATQSSVGIINAVEEALEQESE
;
A
#
# COMPACT_ATOMS: atom_id res chain seq x y z
N MET A 1 -42.39 -43.91 37.20
CA MET A 1 -42.91 -43.16 36.03
C MET A 1 -43.73 -44.14 35.19
N LYS A 2 -45.00 -43.86 34.83
CA LYS A 2 -45.78 -44.78 33.98
C LYS A 2 -45.19 -44.83 32.57
N ALA A 3 -45.02 -46.01 31.98
CA ALA A 3 -44.44 -46.19 30.63
C ALA A 3 -45.13 -45.35 29.54
N SER A 4 -46.44 -45.09 29.70
CA SER A 4 -47.22 -44.19 28.82
C SER A 4 -46.73 -42.75 28.82
N ASN A 5 -46.22 -42.25 29.96
CA ASN A 5 -45.72 -40.89 30.07
C ASN A 5 -44.34 -40.77 29.43
N VAL A 6 -43.48 -41.78 29.61
CA VAL A 6 -42.17 -41.85 28.97
C VAL A 6 -42.31 -41.88 27.45
N LEU A 7 -43.19 -42.74 26.92
CA LEU A 7 -43.44 -42.83 25.48
C LEU A 7 -43.99 -41.52 24.88
N ARG A 8 -44.90 -40.85 25.60
CA ARG A 8 -45.47 -39.56 25.18
C ARG A 8 -44.42 -38.45 25.15
N LEU A 9 -43.58 -38.37 26.19
CA LEU A 9 -42.47 -37.41 26.26
C LEU A 9 -41.45 -37.66 25.14
N SER A 10 -41.10 -38.92 24.87
CA SER A 10 -40.20 -39.28 23.77
C SER A 10 -40.77 -38.87 22.41
N MET A 11 -42.03 -39.16 22.11
CA MET A 11 -42.64 -38.74 20.84
C MET A 11 -42.70 -37.23 20.66
N ILE A 12 -43.04 -36.49 21.72
CA ILE A 12 -43.07 -35.02 21.67
C ILE A 12 -41.68 -34.48 21.39
N LEU A 13 -40.65 -34.99 22.09
CA LEU A 13 -39.28 -34.56 21.87
C LEU A 13 -38.83 -34.86 20.44
N THR A 14 -39.07 -36.07 19.92
CA THR A 14 -38.73 -36.43 18.53
C THR A 14 -39.41 -35.53 17.51
N LEU A 15 -40.69 -35.18 17.72
CA LEU A 15 -41.42 -34.33 16.80
C LEU A 15 -40.89 -32.89 16.83
N VAL A 16 -40.56 -32.38 18.01
CA VAL A 16 -39.96 -31.05 18.17
C VAL A 16 -38.56 -31.01 17.55
N THR A 17 -37.72 -32.02 17.78
CA THR A 17 -36.37 -32.08 17.19
C THR A 17 -36.42 -32.23 15.67
N LEU A 18 -37.35 -33.03 15.15
CA LEU A 18 -37.57 -33.17 13.71
C LEU A 18 -37.98 -31.83 13.08
N LEU A 19 -38.91 -31.12 13.72
CA LEU A 19 -39.38 -29.83 13.25
C LEU A 19 -38.26 -28.78 13.29
N ALA A 20 -37.48 -28.73 14.38
CA ALA A 20 -36.33 -27.83 14.49
C ALA A 20 -35.27 -28.12 13.42
N ALA A 21 -34.91 -29.38 13.21
CA ALA A 21 -33.94 -29.78 12.17
C ALA A 21 -34.45 -29.47 10.76
N THR A 22 -35.75 -29.65 10.50
CA THR A 22 -36.36 -29.34 9.20
C THR A 22 -36.35 -27.84 8.91
N VAL A 23 -36.71 -27.01 9.90
CA VAL A 23 -36.67 -25.54 9.76
C VAL A 23 -35.24 -25.06 9.53
N LEU A 24 -34.27 -25.57 10.30
CA LEU A 24 -32.87 -25.20 10.16
C LEU A 24 -32.30 -25.63 8.80
N GLY A 25 -32.54 -26.87 8.37
CA GLY A 25 -32.08 -27.37 7.07
C GLY A 25 -32.72 -26.65 5.89
N PHE A 26 -34.02 -26.33 5.97
CA PHE A 26 -34.68 -25.53 4.94
C PHE A 26 -34.15 -24.10 4.90
N SER A 27 -33.91 -23.49 6.06
CA SER A 27 -33.28 -22.17 6.13
C SER A 27 -31.93 -22.18 5.42
N PHE A 28 -31.06 -23.14 5.76
CA PHE A 28 -29.72 -23.27 5.19
C PHE A 28 -29.73 -23.40 3.66
N VAL A 29 -30.54 -24.31 3.10
CA VAL A 29 -30.62 -24.55 1.64
C VAL A 29 -31.14 -23.33 0.86
N TYR A 30 -31.96 -22.47 1.48
CA TYR A 30 -32.44 -21.26 0.84
C TYR A 30 -31.49 -20.07 1.00
N THR A 31 -30.72 -19.99 2.09
CA THR A 31 -29.81 -18.88 2.34
C THR A 31 -28.44 -19.09 1.71
N GLU A 32 -27.99 -20.34 1.58
CA GLU A 32 -26.69 -20.69 0.98
C GLU A 32 -26.41 -20.01 -0.38
N PRO A 33 -27.32 -20.05 -1.39
CA PRO A 33 -27.01 -19.44 -2.69
C PRO A 33 -26.82 -17.92 -2.63
N LEU A 34 -27.52 -17.23 -1.73
CA LEU A 34 -27.38 -15.78 -1.55
C LEU A 34 -26.06 -15.44 -0.83
N ILE A 35 -25.68 -16.24 0.17
CA ILE A 35 -24.42 -16.07 0.90
C ILE A 35 -23.23 -16.26 -0.06
N TRP A 36 -23.32 -17.25 -0.94
CA TRP A 36 -22.31 -17.50 -1.96
C TRP A 36 -22.19 -16.34 -2.96
N GLU A 37 -23.31 -15.84 -3.47
CA GLU A 37 -23.31 -14.72 -4.43
C GLU A 37 -22.66 -13.46 -3.83
N GLN A 38 -23.06 -13.09 -2.61
CA GLN A 38 -22.49 -11.94 -1.89
C GLN A 38 -20.99 -12.10 -1.60
N ARG A 39 -20.59 -13.33 -1.28
CA ARG A 39 -19.18 -13.62 -1.00
C ARG A 39 -18.32 -13.54 -2.25
N MET A 40 -18.81 -14.05 -3.38
CA MET A 40 -18.12 -13.93 -4.66
C MET A 40 -18.03 -12.48 -5.12
N GLU A 41 -19.10 -11.70 -4.91
CA GLU A 41 -19.11 -10.25 -5.18
C GLU A 41 -18.06 -9.52 -4.32
N GLN A 42 -17.98 -9.81 -3.02
CA GLN A 42 -16.93 -9.23 -2.15
C GLN A 42 -15.52 -9.62 -2.56
N LEU A 43 -15.31 -10.87 -2.99
CA LEU A 43 -14.03 -11.32 -3.50
C LEU A 43 -13.66 -10.54 -4.76
N GLU A 44 -14.56 -10.47 -5.73
CA GLU A 44 -14.35 -9.75 -6.99
C GLU A 44 -14.08 -8.25 -6.75
N ASP A 45 -14.88 -7.59 -5.90
CA ASP A 45 -14.69 -6.19 -5.54
C ASP A 45 -13.31 -5.96 -4.87
N ALA A 46 -12.90 -6.85 -3.97
CA ALA A 46 -11.60 -6.74 -3.31
C ALA A 46 -10.44 -7.00 -4.29
N MET A 47 -10.60 -7.94 -5.21
CA MET A 47 -9.59 -8.22 -6.23
C MET A 47 -9.39 -7.03 -7.16
N PHE A 48 -10.47 -6.41 -7.67
CA PHE A 48 -10.36 -5.18 -8.47
C PHE A 48 -9.91 -3.96 -7.66
N LYS A 49 -10.16 -3.94 -6.34
CA LYS A 49 -9.61 -2.92 -5.45
C LYS A 49 -8.08 -3.02 -5.33
N PHE A 50 -7.55 -4.24 -5.22
CA PHE A 50 -6.11 -4.47 -5.04
C PHE A 50 -5.32 -4.55 -6.35
N PHE A 51 -5.99 -4.89 -7.45
CA PHE A 51 -5.44 -4.92 -8.81
C PHE A 51 -6.37 -4.18 -9.77
N PRO A 52 -6.41 -2.84 -9.74
CA PRO A 52 -7.30 -2.03 -10.58
C PRO A 52 -7.01 -2.20 -12.10
N GLU A 53 -5.80 -2.61 -12.44
CA GLU A 53 -5.34 -2.89 -13.80
C GLU A 53 -5.68 -4.29 -14.31
N ALA A 54 -6.33 -5.13 -13.51
CA ALA A 54 -6.69 -6.50 -13.89
C ALA A 54 -7.80 -6.53 -14.96
N ASP A 55 -7.65 -7.42 -15.94
CA ASP A 55 -8.69 -7.71 -16.93
C ASP A 55 -9.68 -8.75 -16.42
N GLN A 56 -9.16 -9.77 -15.74
CA GLN A 56 -9.92 -10.92 -15.27
C GLN A 56 -9.25 -11.61 -14.07
N PHE A 57 -10.05 -12.47 -13.44
CA PHE A 57 -9.59 -13.35 -12.37
C PHE A 57 -10.00 -14.79 -12.67
N GLU A 58 -9.07 -15.72 -12.43
CA GLU A 58 -9.32 -17.16 -12.55
C GLU A 58 -9.10 -17.87 -11.22
N ILE A 59 -9.77 -19.00 -11.02
CA ILE A 59 -9.56 -19.83 -9.83
C ILE A 59 -8.70 -21.02 -10.24
N GLU A 60 -7.52 -21.12 -9.64
CA GLU A 60 -6.60 -22.22 -9.83
C GLU A 60 -6.46 -23.06 -8.56
N GLU A 61 -6.21 -24.36 -8.73
CA GLU A 61 -5.97 -25.28 -7.62
C GLU A 61 -4.54 -25.80 -7.67
N VAL A 62 -3.76 -25.49 -6.64
CA VAL A 62 -2.36 -25.92 -6.48
C VAL A 62 -2.22 -26.62 -5.13
N ASN A 63 -1.76 -27.88 -5.14
CA ASN A 63 -1.57 -28.68 -3.92
C ASN A 63 -2.81 -28.79 -3.00
N ASP A 64 -4.00 -28.94 -3.58
CA ASP A 64 -5.30 -28.97 -2.88
C ASP A 64 -5.70 -27.63 -2.21
N ASP A 65 -4.99 -26.53 -2.50
CA ASP A 65 -5.35 -25.16 -2.11
C ASP A 65 -5.88 -24.39 -3.33
N GLU A 66 -6.96 -23.62 -3.12
CA GLU A 66 -7.55 -22.74 -4.14
C GLU A 66 -6.89 -21.35 -4.08
N PHE A 67 -6.53 -20.83 -5.25
CA PHE A 67 -5.94 -19.51 -5.47
C PHE A 67 -6.78 -18.71 -6.46
N TYR A 68 -6.91 -17.42 -6.21
CA TYR A 68 -7.63 -16.46 -7.05
C TYR A 68 -6.59 -15.66 -7.82
N VAL A 69 -6.32 -16.08 -9.04
CA VAL A 69 -5.24 -15.60 -9.89
C VAL A 69 -5.71 -14.36 -10.64
N VAL A 70 -4.85 -13.35 -10.72
CA VAL A 70 -5.10 -12.08 -11.41
C VAL A 70 -4.33 -12.04 -12.70
N GLU A 71 -5.02 -11.68 -13.78
CA GLU A 71 -4.40 -11.54 -15.09
C GLU A 71 -4.64 -10.16 -15.70
N LYS A 72 -3.62 -9.65 -16.38
CA LYS A 72 -3.63 -8.48 -17.24
C LYS A 72 -2.91 -8.85 -18.54
N ASP A 73 -3.53 -8.59 -19.69
CA ASP A 73 -2.94 -8.89 -21.01
C ASP A 73 -2.47 -10.35 -21.21
N ASP A 74 -3.22 -11.33 -20.65
CA ASP A 74 -2.87 -12.76 -20.62
C ASP A 74 -1.60 -13.10 -19.78
N GLU A 75 -1.13 -12.17 -18.93
CA GLU A 75 -0.03 -12.37 -17.99
C GLU A 75 -0.53 -12.31 -16.54
N THR A 76 -0.06 -13.25 -15.71
CA THR A 76 -0.38 -13.25 -14.28
C THR A 76 0.37 -12.11 -13.59
N ILE A 77 -0.36 -11.21 -12.95
CA ILE A 77 0.21 -10.07 -12.18
C ILE A 77 0.09 -10.25 -10.66
N GLY A 78 -0.70 -11.23 -10.21
CA GLY A 78 -0.85 -11.53 -8.79
C GLY A 78 -1.75 -12.72 -8.54
N ALA A 79 -1.89 -13.09 -7.27
CA ALA A 79 -2.85 -14.08 -6.83
C ALA A 79 -3.28 -13.79 -5.38
N ALA A 80 -4.45 -14.30 -5.01
CA ALA A 80 -4.94 -14.23 -3.64
C ALA A 80 -5.25 -15.60 -3.06
N ALA A 81 -5.03 -15.74 -1.76
CA ALA A 81 -5.34 -16.95 -1.00
C ALA A 81 -6.35 -16.64 0.11
N LEU A 82 -7.27 -17.59 0.35
CA LEU A 82 -8.17 -17.53 1.48
C LEU A 82 -7.56 -18.18 2.72
N THR A 83 -7.63 -17.47 3.84
CA THR A 83 -7.19 -17.95 5.14
C THR A 83 -8.31 -17.83 6.18
N ASN A 84 -8.21 -18.68 7.20
CA ASN A 84 -9.20 -18.79 8.27
C ASN A 84 -8.52 -18.81 9.66
N PRO A 85 -7.76 -17.78 10.04
CA PRO A 85 -7.13 -17.73 11.36
C PRO A 85 -8.15 -17.69 12.50
N SER A 86 -7.69 -18.09 13.69
CA SER A 86 -8.48 -17.98 14.93
C SER A 86 -8.41 -16.58 15.52
N GLY A 87 -9.56 -15.93 15.66
CA GLY A 87 -9.79 -14.69 16.42
C GLY A 87 -10.33 -14.95 17.84
N TYR A 88 -10.89 -13.92 18.46
CA TYR A 88 -11.47 -14.04 19.81
C TYR A 88 -12.86 -14.69 19.81
N GLY A 89 -13.69 -14.31 18.85
CA GLY A 89 -15.08 -14.72 18.65
C GLY A 89 -15.25 -15.94 17.75
N GLY A 90 -14.20 -16.36 17.04
CA GLY A 90 -14.22 -17.54 16.17
C GLY A 90 -13.17 -17.47 15.08
N GLU A 91 -13.40 -18.23 14.00
CA GLU A 91 -12.61 -18.08 12.77
C GLU A 91 -12.91 -16.72 12.13
N ILE A 92 -11.86 -16.08 11.62
CA ILE A 92 -11.93 -14.89 10.79
C ILE A 92 -11.62 -15.37 9.38
N GLU A 93 -12.59 -15.25 8.49
CA GLU A 93 -12.45 -15.59 7.09
C GLU A 93 -11.94 -14.37 6.34
N MET A 94 -10.79 -14.50 5.68
CA MET A 94 -10.12 -13.39 5.01
C MET A 94 -9.43 -13.82 3.72
N MET A 95 -9.22 -12.84 2.86
CA MET A 95 -8.43 -12.95 1.64
C MET A 95 -7.13 -12.17 1.83
N VAL A 96 -6.04 -12.70 1.28
CA VAL A 96 -4.74 -12.05 1.21
C VAL A 96 -4.31 -12.04 -0.24
N ALA A 97 -4.18 -10.85 -0.83
CA ALA A 97 -3.79 -10.61 -2.20
C ALA A 97 -2.30 -10.26 -2.26
N VAL A 98 -1.56 -10.92 -3.14
CA VAL A 98 -0.12 -10.82 -3.27
C VAL A 98 0.23 -10.73 -4.75
N ASP A 99 1.17 -9.88 -5.13
CA ASP A 99 1.63 -9.78 -6.51
C ASP A 99 2.67 -10.84 -6.89
N ILE A 100 3.16 -10.75 -8.12
CA ILE A 100 4.25 -11.60 -8.62
C ILE A 100 5.58 -11.41 -7.92
N ASP A 101 5.80 -10.28 -7.24
CA ASP A 101 7.02 -9.97 -6.51
C ASP A 101 7.00 -10.56 -5.10
N GLY A 102 5.82 -10.95 -4.62
CA GLY A 102 5.62 -11.57 -3.31
C GLY A 102 5.19 -10.55 -2.25
N GLU A 103 4.89 -9.33 -2.68
CA GLU A 103 4.42 -8.25 -1.82
C GLU A 103 2.91 -8.31 -1.68
N ILE A 104 2.43 -8.03 -0.48
CA ILE A 104 1.01 -7.97 -0.18
C ILE A 104 0.44 -6.70 -0.81
N ARG A 105 -0.53 -6.86 -1.71
CA ARG A 105 -1.32 -5.75 -2.29
C ARG A 105 -2.49 -5.36 -1.40
N GLY A 106 -2.97 -6.28 -0.57
CA GLY A 106 -4.00 -5.98 0.41
C GLY A 106 -4.62 -7.22 1.05
N ILE A 107 -5.47 -6.98 2.04
CA ILE A 107 -6.24 -8.01 2.73
C ILE A 107 -7.71 -7.59 2.79
N GLU A 108 -8.61 -8.56 2.74
CA GLU A 108 -10.05 -8.31 2.87
C GLU A 108 -10.65 -9.26 3.90
N ILE A 109 -11.47 -8.75 4.83
CA ILE A 109 -12.17 -9.55 5.83
C ILE A 109 -13.55 -9.92 5.30
N LEU A 110 -13.70 -11.17 4.85
CA LEU A 110 -14.94 -11.67 4.22
C LEU A 110 -16.01 -12.07 5.25
N GLY A 111 -15.59 -12.40 6.48
CA GLY A 111 -16.52 -12.71 7.54
C GLY A 111 -15.89 -13.06 8.88
N HIS A 112 -16.54 -12.68 9.98
CA HIS A 112 -16.06 -13.01 11.32
C HIS A 112 -17.19 -13.08 12.36
N SER A 113 -16.86 -13.55 13.56
CA SER A 113 -17.76 -13.54 14.73
C SER A 113 -17.22 -12.72 15.91
N GLU A 114 -16.31 -11.78 15.64
CA GLU A 114 -15.72 -10.91 16.66
C GLU A 114 -16.75 -10.03 17.37
N THR A 115 -16.38 -9.52 18.54
CA THR A 115 -17.29 -8.72 19.38
C THR A 115 -17.48 -7.32 18.77
N PRO A 116 -18.73 -6.88 18.50
CA PRO A 116 -19.00 -5.55 17.95
C PRO A 116 -18.48 -4.40 18.83
N GLY A 117 -17.88 -3.39 18.21
CA GLY A 117 -17.21 -2.24 18.84
C GLY A 117 -15.84 -2.55 19.45
N LEU A 118 -15.34 -3.78 19.29
CA LEU A 118 -14.05 -4.23 19.80
C LEU A 118 -13.27 -4.90 18.69
N GLY A 119 -13.57 -6.16 18.40
CA GLY A 119 -12.81 -6.98 17.45
C GLY A 119 -13.25 -6.84 16.01
N ASP A 120 -14.43 -6.27 15.75
CA ASP A 120 -14.90 -5.87 14.41
C ASP A 120 -14.06 -4.74 13.79
N LYS A 121 -13.26 -4.05 14.59
CA LYS A 121 -12.32 -3.05 14.10
C LYS A 121 -11.25 -3.60 13.15
N ILE A 122 -11.10 -4.92 13.07
CA ILE A 122 -10.25 -5.54 12.04
C ILE A 122 -10.75 -5.27 10.62
N GLU A 123 -12.02 -4.87 10.45
CA GLU A 123 -12.61 -4.44 9.16
C GLU A 123 -12.18 -3.01 8.76
N ASN A 124 -11.42 -2.30 9.60
CA ASN A 124 -10.99 -0.94 9.30
C ASN A 124 -9.89 -0.94 8.23
N GLU A 125 -10.18 -0.37 7.07
CA GLU A 125 -9.26 -0.33 5.93
C GLU A 125 -7.93 0.36 6.24
N GLU A 126 -7.94 1.51 6.93
CA GLU A 126 -6.73 2.25 7.33
C GLU A 126 -5.79 1.43 8.24
N TRP A 127 -6.34 0.52 9.04
CA TRP A 127 -5.52 -0.42 9.81
C TRP A 127 -4.96 -1.55 8.93
N GLN A 128 -5.73 -2.00 7.95
CA GLN A 128 -5.33 -3.07 7.03
C GLN A 128 -4.23 -2.63 6.04
N THR A 129 -4.11 -1.34 5.72
CA THR A 129 -3.05 -0.84 4.82
C THR A 129 -1.65 -1.06 5.38
N GLN A 130 -1.50 -1.29 6.68
CA GLN A 130 -0.20 -1.61 7.32
C GLN A 130 0.39 -2.94 6.85
N PHE A 131 -0.39 -3.79 6.17
CA PHE A 131 0.11 -5.02 5.58
C PHE A 131 0.61 -4.84 4.14
N ILE A 132 0.31 -3.71 3.49
CA ILE A 132 0.67 -3.49 2.08
C ILE A 132 2.19 -3.32 1.97
N GLY A 133 2.78 -3.92 0.94
CA GLY A 133 4.23 -3.91 0.70
C GLY A 133 5.00 -4.98 1.48
N LEU A 134 4.45 -5.50 2.58
CA LEU A 134 5.08 -6.58 3.33
C LEU A 134 5.10 -7.88 2.51
N THR A 135 6.12 -8.70 2.76
CA THR A 135 6.40 -9.95 2.09
C THR A 135 6.42 -11.13 3.09
N VAL A 136 6.79 -12.32 2.61
CA VAL A 136 6.96 -13.50 3.46
C VAL A 136 8.24 -13.46 4.31
N VAL A 137 9.22 -12.60 3.97
CA VAL A 137 10.53 -12.55 4.66
C VAL A 137 10.56 -11.56 5.83
N ASP A 138 9.68 -10.56 5.84
CA ASP A 138 9.60 -9.48 6.85
C ASP A 138 9.32 -9.91 8.31
N GLU A 139 9.17 -11.21 8.60
CA GLU A 139 8.76 -11.74 9.91
C GLU A 139 7.61 -10.90 10.56
N ILE A 140 6.51 -10.68 9.84
CA ILE A 140 5.41 -9.75 10.19
C ILE A 140 4.98 -9.82 11.67
N GLN A 141 5.39 -8.85 12.48
CA GLN A 141 5.18 -8.81 13.92
C GLN A 141 4.14 -7.78 14.35
N ILE A 142 3.14 -8.27 15.09
CA ILE A 142 2.16 -7.40 15.75
C ILE A 142 2.83 -6.53 16.84
N GLY A 143 2.61 -5.21 16.76
CA GLY A 143 3.17 -4.18 17.63
C GLY A 143 4.58 -3.74 17.25
N VAL A 144 5.11 -4.25 16.13
CA VAL A 144 6.33 -3.77 15.48
C VAL A 144 5.95 -3.25 14.10
N ASP A 145 5.58 -4.14 13.19
CA ASP A 145 5.25 -3.81 11.79
C ASP A 145 3.76 -3.47 11.64
N VAL A 146 2.91 -4.09 12.48
CA VAL A 146 1.46 -3.86 12.46
C VAL A 146 0.92 -3.52 13.83
N ASP A 147 0.24 -2.39 13.95
CA ASP A 147 -0.32 -1.90 15.20
C ASP A 147 -1.34 -2.84 15.83
N VAL A 148 -1.30 -2.92 17.16
CA VAL A 148 -2.33 -3.62 17.92
C VAL A 148 -3.57 -2.74 18.06
N ILE A 149 -4.72 -3.21 17.58
CA ILE A 149 -5.99 -2.51 17.81
C ILE A 149 -6.33 -2.51 19.30
N SER A 150 -6.50 -1.31 19.86
CA SER A 150 -6.81 -1.14 21.27
C SER A 150 -8.13 -1.83 21.67
N GLY A 151 -8.02 -2.79 22.60
CA GLY A 151 -9.13 -3.61 23.08
C GLY A 151 -9.42 -4.87 22.26
N ALA A 152 -8.69 -5.10 21.17
CA ALA A 152 -8.92 -6.19 20.22
C ALA A 152 -7.64 -7.00 19.90
N THR A 153 -6.71 -7.09 20.86
CA THR A 153 -5.39 -7.72 20.65
C THR A 153 -5.45 -9.15 20.11
N VAL A 154 -6.42 -9.96 20.55
CA VAL A 154 -6.57 -11.35 20.07
C VAL A 154 -7.06 -11.38 18.63
N SER A 155 -7.94 -10.47 18.24
CA SER A 155 -8.47 -10.33 16.88
C SER A 155 -7.37 -9.85 15.93
N SER A 156 -6.64 -8.79 16.30
CA SER A 156 -5.49 -8.30 15.52
C SER A 156 -4.44 -9.38 15.31
N GLN A 157 -4.07 -10.10 16.37
CA GLN A 157 -3.15 -11.25 16.27
C GLN A 157 -3.69 -12.40 15.41
N GLY A 158 -5.00 -12.58 15.36
CA GLY A 158 -5.64 -13.55 14.48
C GLY A 158 -5.39 -13.16 13.03
N VAL A 159 -5.70 -11.91 12.66
CA VAL A 159 -5.52 -11.39 11.31
C VAL A 159 -4.06 -11.45 10.89
N THR A 160 -3.10 -10.95 11.68
CA THR A 160 -1.66 -10.99 11.32
C THR A 160 -1.20 -12.41 10.99
N ARG A 161 -1.58 -13.42 11.78
CA ARG A 161 -1.27 -14.84 11.46
C ARG A 161 -1.95 -15.36 10.20
N GLY A 162 -3.13 -14.83 9.89
CA GLY A 162 -3.83 -15.11 8.64
C GLY A 162 -3.11 -14.51 7.44
N VAL A 163 -2.55 -13.31 7.60
CA VAL A 163 -1.73 -12.63 6.60
C VAL A 163 -0.44 -13.40 6.34
N GLU A 164 0.34 -13.69 7.40
CA GLU A 164 1.58 -14.48 7.31
C GLU A 164 1.35 -15.78 6.53
N LYS A 165 0.27 -16.51 6.86
CA LYS A 165 -0.07 -17.76 6.16
C LYS A 165 -0.56 -17.53 4.73
N GLY A 166 -1.22 -16.41 4.47
CA GLY A 166 -1.74 -16.06 3.15
C GLY A 166 -0.60 -15.74 2.18
N VAL A 167 0.35 -14.90 2.62
CA VAL A 167 1.53 -14.56 1.83
C VAL A 167 2.42 -15.78 1.62
N GLU A 168 2.63 -16.61 2.65
CA GLU A 168 3.33 -17.90 2.51
C GLU A 168 2.68 -18.80 1.45
N LYS A 169 1.35 -18.91 1.47
CA LYS A 169 0.61 -19.69 0.46
C LYS A 169 0.82 -19.14 -0.94
N VAL A 170 0.64 -17.84 -1.15
CA VAL A 170 0.75 -17.28 -2.50
C VAL A 170 2.19 -17.29 -2.99
N ALA A 171 3.12 -16.68 -2.25
CA ALA A 171 4.51 -16.55 -2.67
C ALA A 171 5.20 -17.92 -2.84
N ILE A 172 5.08 -18.81 -1.84
CA ILE A 172 5.82 -20.09 -1.85
C ILE A 172 5.03 -21.20 -2.54
N THR A 173 3.72 -21.31 -2.31
CA THR A 173 2.95 -22.45 -2.86
C THR A 173 2.50 -22.21 -4.29
N TYR A 174 2.00 -21.01 -4.59
CA TYR A 174 1.52 -20.68 -5.93
C TYR A 174 2.67 -20.23 -6.85
N PHE A 175 3.39 -19.18 -6.48
CA PHE A 175 4.51 -18.67 -7.28
C PHE A 175 5.81 -19.47 -7.17
N GLN A 176 5.88 -20.43 -6.23
CA GLN A 176 7.06 -21.29 -6.04
C GLN A 176 8.34 -20.51 -5.77
N LYS A 177 8.22 -19.32 -5.16
CA LYS A 177 9.37 -18.52 -4.77
C LYS A 177 10.15 -19.23 -3.66
N ASP A 178 11.46 -19.29 -3.81
CA ASP A 178 12.35 -19.74 -2.75
C ASP A 178 12.49 -18.60 -1.73
N PRO A 179 12.23 -18.83 -0.43
CA PRO A 179 12.48 -17.82 0.60
C PRO A 179 13.90 -17.26 0.58
N GLU A 180 14.91 -18.07 0.20
CA GLU A 180 16.30 -17.59 0.07
C GLU A 180 16.47 -16.61 -1.11
N GLU A 181 15.69 -16.75 -2.20
CA GLU A 181 15.69 -15.81 -3.32
C GLU A 181 14.97 -14.50 -2.96
N LEU A 182 13.96 -14.56 -2.10
CA LEU A 182 13.26 -13.37 -1.59
C LEU A 182 14.11 -12.57 -0.61
N GLU A 183 14.84 -13.25 0.30
CA GLU A 183 15.83 -12.60 1.17
C GLU A 183 16.97 -11.95 0.36
N GLU A 184 17.42 -12.58 -0.73
CA GLU A 184 18.46 -12.01 -1.61
C GLU A 184 17.96 -10.79 -2.41
N ILE A 185 16.66 -10.66 -2.65
CA ILE A 185 16.05 -9.47 -3.29
C ILE A 185 15.97 -8.30 -2.29
N GLU A 186 15.60 -8.55 -1.03
CA GLU A 186 15.66 -7.51 0.02
C GLU A 186 17.09 -7.03 0.30
N GLU A 187 18.06 -7.95 0.34
CA GLU A 187 19.47 -7.60 0.59
C GLU A 187 20.22 -7.14 -0.69
N ALA A 188 19.63 -7.31 -1.88
CA ALA A 188 20.24 -6.84 -3.12
C ALA A 188 20.23 -5.30 -3.10
N PRO A 189 21.39 -4.63 -3.32
CA PRO A 189 21.39 -3.19 -3.43
C PRO A 189 20.49 -2.80 -4.60
N LYS A 190 19.41 -2.07 -4.28
CA LYS A 190 18.60 -1.38 -5.28
C LYS A 190 19.57 -0.61 -6.18
N VAL A 191 19.49 -0.80 -7.50
CA VAL A 191 20.40 -0.11 -8.41
C VAL A 191 20.04 1.35 -8.34
N LEU A 192 20.77 2.11 -7.54
CA LEU A 192 20.49 3.51 -7.31
C LEU A 192 20.78 4.30 -8.59
N GLU A 193 19.92 5.25 -8.91
CA GLU A 193 20.19 6.15 -10.02
C GLU A 193 21.31 7.11 -9.66
N ASP A 194 22.21 7.38 -10.61
CA ASP A 194 23.30 8.33 -10.40
C ASP A 194 22.72 9.75 -10.28
N GLY A 195 23.00 10.44 -9.19
CA GLY A 195 22.42 11.75 -8.94
C GLY A 195 22.75 12.32 -7.57
N VAL A 196 22.22 13.51 -7.32
CA VAL A 196 22.24 14.16 -6.00
C VAL A 196 20.80 14.40 -5.62
N PHE A 197 20.37 13.76 -4.54
CA PHE A 197 18.99 13.73 -4.11
C PHE A 197 18.86 14.29 -2.71
N THR A 198 17.72 14.89 -2.41
CA THR A 198 17.39 15.37 -1.07
C THR A 198 16.22 14.60 -0.51
N GLY A 199 16.30 14.19 0.75
CA GLY A 199 15.22 13.49 1.42
C GLY A 199 14.99 13.98 2.85
N GLU A 200 13.76 13.77 3.32
CA GLU A 200 13.28 14.17 4.63
C GLU A 200 12.91 12.96 5.49
N GLY A 201 13.40 12.94 6.73
CA GLY A 201 13.14 11.86 7.68
C GLY A 201 12.58 12.34 9.00
N THR A 202 11.89 11.42 9.69
CA THR A 202 11.24 11.70 10.97
C THR A 202 11.84 10.88 12.11
N GLY A 203 12.68 11.53 12.92
CA GLY A 203 13.24 10.93 14.11
C GLY A 203 12.32 11.07 15.33
N ARG A 204 12.88 11.52 16.46
CA ARG A 204 12.07 11.88 17.63
C ARG A 204 11.22 13.14 17.37
N ASN A 205 11.76 14.05 16.58
CA ASN A 205 11.09 15.19 15.98
C ASN A 205 11.16 15.04 14.44
N PRO A 206 10.14 15.54 13.72
CA PRO A 206 10.20 15.65 12.26
C PRO A 206 11.23 16.71 11.83
N GLY A 207 11.67 16.66 10.57
CA GLY A 207 12.51 17.69 9.95
C GLY A 207 14.00 17.35 10.00
N ILE A 208 14.38 16.12 9.67
CA ILE A 208 15.78 15.76 9.37
C ILE A 208 15.90 15.79 7.86
N GLU A 209 16.71 16.72 7.32
CA GLU A 209 16.94 16.89 5.88
C GLU A 209 18.34 16.41 5.52
N VAL A 210 18.46 15.54 4.52
CA VAL A 210 19.74 15.03 4.03
C VAL A 210 19.88 15.20 2.53
N GLU A 211 21.12 15.36 2.05
CA GLU A 211 21.49 15.28 0.65
C GLU A 211 22.32 14.00 0.43
N VAL A 212 21.93 13.16 -0.51
CA VAL A 212 22.57 11.89 -0.84
C VAL A 212 23.14 11.97 -2.24
N THR A 213 24.43 11.69 -2.41
CA THR A 213 25.08 11.61 -3.73
C THR A 213 25.31 10.16 -4.12
N VAL A 214 24.79 9.77 -5.28
CA VAL A 214 24.95 8.45 -5.89
C VAL A 214 25.81 8.58 -7.14
N GLU A 215 26.88 7.79 -7.26
CA GLU A 215 27.70 7.68 -8.47
C GLU A 215 27.93 6.20 -8.80
N GLU A 216 27.78 5.83 -10.08
CA GLU A 216 27.89 4.44 -10.56
C GLU A 216 26.98 3.45 -9.79
N GLY A 217 25.82 3.90 -9.30
CA GLY A 217 24.86 3.14 -8.50
C GLY A 217 25.26 2.94 -7.04
N GLU A 218 26.27 3.67 -6.56
CA GLU A 218 26.76 3.59 -5.17
C GLU A 218 26.59 4.93 -4.44
N ILE A 219 26.11 4.90 -3.20
CA ILE A 219 26.06 6.07 -2.32
C ILE A 219 27.49 6.49 -1.97
N THR A 220 27.96 7.57 -2.57
CA THR A 220 29.31 8.10 -2.37
C THR A 220 29.38 9.09 -1.23
N ASP A 221 28.31 9.85 -0.99
CA ASP A 221 28.26 10.88 0.04
C ASP A 221 26.85 11.08 0.61
N ILE A 222 26.80 11.50 1.88
CA ILE A 222 25.57 11.85 2.59
C ILE A 222 25.87 13.08 3.44
N GLU A 223 25.22 14.21 3.12
CA GLU A 223 25.34 15.47 3.85
C GLU A 223 24.08 15.74 4.69
N LEU A 224 24.26 16.21 5.93
CA LEU A 224 23.15 16.67 6.77
C LEU A 224 22.87 18.14 6.45
N LEU A 225 21.69 18.45 5.94
CA LEU A 225 21.27 19.81 5.58
C LEU A 225 20.67 20.54 6.77
N ASP A 226 19.66 19.94 7.42
CA ASP A 226 19.00 20.50 8.60
C ASP A 226 18.50 19.39 9.55
N HIS A 227 18.32 19.73 10.83
CA HIS A 227 17.66 18.83 11.78
C HIS A 227 17.00 19.54 12.97
N ASP A 228 15.82 19.06 13.37
CA ASP A 228 15.14 19.47 14.61
C ASP A 228 15.38 18.53 15.81
N GLU A 229 16.35 17.61 15.67
CA GLU A 229 16.81 16.73 16.75
C GLU A 229 17.74 17.43 17.76
N SER A 230 17.92 16.80 18.92
CA SER A 230 18.94 17.28 19.87
C SER A 230 20.34 16.94 19.36
N ASP A 231 21.21 17.95 19.19
CA ASP A 231 22.58 17.81 18.66
C ASP A 231 23.33 16.60 19.23
N ALA A 232 23.28 16.39 20.55
CA ALA A 232 24.01 15.30 21.20
C ALA A 232 23.61 13.88 20.72
N TYR A 233 22.34 13.67 20.35
CA TYR A 233 21.87 12.39 19.83
C TYR A 233 22.00 12.32 18.32
N MET A 234 21.81 13.45 17.62
CA MET A 234 22.03 13.52 16.18
C MET A 234 23.49 13.27 15.84
N ASP A 235 24.44 13.94 16.49
CA ASP A 235 25.88 13.73 16.29
C ASP A 235 26.27 12.26 16.51
N GLU A 236 25.73 11.62 17.56
CA GLU A 236 26.02 10.22 17.89
C GLU A 236 25.43 9.25 16.86
N ALA A 237 24.21 9.51 16.36
CA ALA A 237 23.60 8.72 15.29
C ALA A 237 24.34 8.91 13.96
N TRP A 238 24.62 10.17 13.59
CA TRP A 238 25.27 10.55 12.34
C TRP A 238 26.67 9.93 12.21
N GLU A 239 27.53 10.10 13.22
CA GLU A 239 28.87 9.49 13.24
C GLU A 239 28.82 7.94 13.20
N GLY A 240 27.75 7.33 13.68
CA GLY A 240 27.61 5.88 13.77
C GLY A 240 26.94 5.21 12.57
N MET A 241 26.33 5.98 11.66
CA MET A 241 25.49 5.45 10.58
C MET A 241 25.98 5.78 9.19
N VAL A 242 26.43 7.00 8.93
CA VAL A 242 26.74 7.46 7.55
C VAL A 242 27.73 6.53 6.85
N ASP A 243 28.81 6.13 7.53
CA ASP A 243 29.77 5.20 6.95
C ASP A 243 29.21 3.80 6.73
N LYS A 244 28.28 3.34 7.58
CA LYS A 244 27.62 2.04 7.42
C LYS A 244 26.66 2.05 6.23
N ILE A 245 25.90 3.13 6.05
CA ILE A 245 24.95 3.29 4.95
C ILE A 245 25.72 3.27 3.63
N LYS A 246 26.82 4.03 3.53
CA LYS A 246 27.70 4.00 2.35
C LYS A 246 28.35 2.64 2.11
N GLU A 247 28.79 1.95 3.17
CA GLU A 247 29.41 0.61 3.03
C GLU A 247 28.39 -0.47 2.64
N ALA A 248 27.15 -0.36 3.13
CA ALA A 248 26.06 -1.26 2.80
C ALA A 248 25.37 -0.93 1.48
N ASN A 249 25.57 0.29 0.96
CA ASN A 249 24.82 0.87 -0.15
C ASN A 249 23.28 0.82 0.06
N CYS A 250 22.85 0.99 1.31
CA CYS A 250 21.45 0.85 1.72
C CYS A 250 21.18 1.63 3.03
N PRO A 251 20.03 2.30 3.18
CA PRO A 251 19.62 3.00 4.40
C PRO A 251 19.35 2.04 5.55
N ASP A 252 19.01 0.77 5.27
CA ASP A 252 18.72 -0.21 6.30
C ASP A 252 19.98 -0.77 6.99
N VAL A 253 20.50 -0.01 7.95
CA VAL A 253 21.64 -0.40 8.78
C VAL A 253 21.33 -0.39 10.27
N ASP A 254 22.08 -1.13 11.09
CA ASP A 254 21.86 -1.17 12.54
C ASP A 254 21.90 0.24 13.20
N SER A 255 20.82 0.57 13.92
CA SER A 255 20.70 1.80 14.71
C SER A 255 21.76 1.94 15.81
N VAL A 256 22.07 3.17 16.19
CA VAL A 256 23.09 3.47 17.20
C VAL A 256 22.49 3.37 18.61
N SER A 257 23.12 2.56 19.46
CA SER A 257 22.70 2.35 20.85
C SER A 257 22.75 3.65 21.65
N GLY A 258 21.59 4.20 22.00
CA GLY A 258 21.46 5.46 22.76
C GLY A 258 20.90 6.61 21.94
N ALA A 259 20.89 6.47 20.61
CA ALA A 259 20.36 7.44 19.65
C ALA A 259 19.36 6.79 18.67
N THR A 260 18.61 5.80 19.13
CA THR A 260 17.73 4.96 18.29
C THR A 260 16.71 5.77 17.48
N GLN A 261 16.07 6.78 18.07
CA GLN A 261 15.05 7.57 17.35
C GLN A 261 15.67 8.48 16.29
N SER A 262 16.82 9.09 16.58
CA SER A 262 17.56 9.88 15.59
C SER A 262 18.16 8.98 14.51
N SER A 263 18.52 7.73 14.85
CA SER A 263 18.97 6.73 13.88
C SER A 263 17.88 6.39 12.87
N VAL A 264 16.65 6.13 13.34
CA VAL A 264 15.49 5.88 12.46
C VAL A 264 15.27 7.07 11.54
N GLY A 265 15.21 8.29 12.08
CA GLY A 265 15.00 9.47 11.24
C GLY A 265 16.10 9.74 10.19
N ILE A 266 17.35 9.27 10.40
CA ILE A 266 18.38 9.31 9.36
C ILE A 266 18.12 8.25 8.28
N LYS A 267 17.66 7.04 8.65
CA LYS A 267 17.28 6.02 7.67
C LYS A 267 16.16 6.54 6.78
N ASP A 268 15.08 7.02 7.40
CA ASP A 268 13.91 7.55 6.70
C ASP A 268 14.32 8.65 5.71
N ALA A 269 15.20 9.58 6.13
CA ALA A 269 15.65 10.68 5.26
C ALA A 269 16.49 10.19 4.07
N VAL A 270 17.34 9.19 4.29
CA VAL A 270 18.17 8.61 3.22
C VAL A 270 17.31 7.75 2.30
N GLU A 271 16.36 7.02 2.84
CA GLU A 271 15.38 6.23 2.10
C GLU A 271 14.53 7.12 1.21
N ASP A 272 13.92 8.19 1.74
CA ASP A 272 13.17 9.20 0.97
C ASP A 272 14.03 9.87 -0.13
N ALA A 273 15.34 10.02 0.11
CA ALA A 273 16.26 10.56 -0.89
C ALA A 273 16.56 9.58 -2.04
N ILE A 274 16.53 8.26 -1.80
CA ILE A 274 16.92 7.24 -2.78
C ILE A 274 15.75 6.37 -3.27
N GLU A 275 14.57 6.56 -2.71
CA GLU A 275 13.33 5.94 -3.17
C GLU A 275 13.05 6.47 -4.58
N GLU A 276 12.78 5.55 -5.50
CA GLU A 276 12.52 5.88 -6.90
C GLU A 276 11.30 6.81 -6.98
N ARG A 277 11.54 8.09 -7.25
CA ARG A 277 10.52 8.93 -7.89
C ARG A 277 10.44 8.48 -9.34
N GLU A 278 9.70 7.41 -9.60
CA GLU A 278 9.24 7.12 -10.95
C GLU A 278 8.23 8.19 -11.37
N GLU A 279 8.73 9.27 -11.95
CA GLU A 279 8.08 9.88 -13.10
C GLU A 279 9.18 10.15 -14.15
N GLU A 280 9.73 9.08 -14.75
CA GLU A 280 10.45 9.23 -16.03
C GLU A 280 9.41 9.69 -17.07
N PHE A 281 9.39 10.98 -17.35
CA PHE A 281 8.59 11.50 -18.45
C PHE A 281 9.24 11.10 -19.77
N GLU A 282 8.46 10.58 -20.73
CA GLU A 282 9.03 10.33 -22.05
C GLU A 282 9.44 11.66 -22.72
N ASP A 283 10.60 11.65 -23.37
CA ASP A 283 11.12 12.80 -24.12
C ASP A 283 10.16 13.21 -25.24
N GLY A 284 9.55 14.38 -25.10
CA GLY A 284 8.49 14.77 -26.00
C GLY A 284 7.96 16.18 -25.79
N VAL A 285 6.92 16.48 -26.56
CA VAL A 285 6.16 17.72 -26.40
C VAL A 285 4.70 17.32 -26.40
N ALA A 286 4.12 17.27 -25.20
CA ALA A 286 2.74 16.92 -24.98
C ALA A 286 1.88 18.13 -24.65
N ARG A 287 0.58 17.95 -24.86
CA ARG A 287 -0.43 18.96 -24.56
C ARG A 287 -1.54 18.34 -23.72
N GLY A 288 -1.78 18.90 -22.55
CA GLY A 288 -2.89 18.52 -21.67
C GLY A 288 -3.90 19.65 -21.49
N GLU A 289 -5.10 19.28 -21.08
CA GLU A 289 -6.25 20.15 -20.83
C GLU A 289 -6.83 19.96 -19.42
N GLY A 290 -6.40 20.82 -18.50
CA GLY A 290 -6.86 20.80 -17.13
C GLY A 290 -8.17 21.55 -16.91
N THR A 291 -8.94 21.05 -15.92
CA THR A 291 -10.12 21.74 -15.41
C THR A 291 -9.87 22.31 -14.03
N GLY A 292 -9.95 23.64 -13.92
CA GLY A 292 -9.87 24.38 -12.65
C GLY A 292 -11.21 24.95 -12.24
N ARG A 293 -11.26 26.27 -12.02
CA ARG A 293 -12.54 26.99 -11.77
C ARG A 293 -13.48 26.92 -12.99
N ASN A 294 -12.92 27.02 -14.18
CA ASN A 294 -13.58 26.76 -15.45
C ASN A 294 -12.78 25.69 -16.20
N PRO A 295 -13.43 24.89 -17.07
CA PRO A 295 -12.73 23.99 -17.98
C PRO A 295 -11.95 24.79 -19.05
N GLY A 296 -10.96 24.17 -19.68
CA GLY A 296 -10.25 24.73 -20.84
C GLY A 296 -8.92 25.40 -20.51
N VAL A 297 -8.22 24.99 -19.45
CA VAL A 297 -6.82 25.38 -19.24
C VAL A 297 -5.94 24.43 -20.03
N VAL A 298 -5.20 24.94 -21.01
CA VAL A 298 -4.38 24.13 -21.90
C VAL A 298 -2.92 24.48 -21.69
N VAL A 299 -2.11 23.47 -21.38
CA VAL A 299 -0.67 23.59 -21.20
C VAL A 299 0.05 22.68 -22.19
N GLU A 300 1.15 23.17 -22.74
CA GLU A 300 2.14 22.38 -23.46
C GLU A 300 3.34 22.15 -22.56
N VAL A 301 3.78 20.90 -22.47
CA VAL A 301 4.88 20.44 -21.61
C VAL A 301 5.96 19.87 -22.53
N THR A 302 7.19 20.34 -22.37
CA THR A 302 8.35 19.80 -23.09
C THR A 302 9.26 19.06 -22.13
N VAL A 303 9.52 17.82 -22.46
CA VAL A 303 10.41 16.92 -21.72
C VAL A 303 11.65 16.65 -22.55
N GLN A 304 12.84 16.76 -21.96
CA GLN A 304 14.11 16.41 -22.61
C GLN A 304 15.02 15.72 -21.60
N ASP A 305 15.62 14.62 -22.03
CA ASP A 305 16.45 13.75 -21.18
C ASP A 305 15.71 13.34 -19.87
N GLY A 306 14.39 13.13 -19.93
CA GLY A 306 13.55 12.74 -18.79
C GLY A 306 13.08 13.89 -17.89
N GLU A 307 13.51 15.14 -18.15
CA GLU A 307 13.19 16.30 -17.32
C GLU A 307 12.20 17.25 -18.02
N ILE A 308 11.24 17.80 -17.29
CA ILE A 308 10.39 18.92 -17.70
C ILE A 308 11.28 20.15 -17.88
N THR A 309 11.56 20.51 -19.13
CA THR A 309 12.41 21.64 -19.49
C THR A 309 11.61 22.91 -19.79
N GLU A 310 10.35 22.77 -20.21
CA GLU A 310 9.52 23.90 -20.59
C GLU A 310 8.03 23.64 -20.34
N LEU A 311 7.35 24.67 -19.83
CA LEU A 311 5.90 24.75 -19.69
C LEU A 311 5.39 26.00 -20.40
N GLU A 312 4.43 25.84 -21.29
CA GLU A 312 3.77 26.94 -22.00
C GLU A 312 2.24 26.89 -21.82
N LEU A 313 1.67 27.96 -21.26
CA LEU A 313 0.22 28.14 -21.18
C LEU A 313 -0.32 28.60 -22.53
N LEU A 314 -1.06 27.73 -23.20
CA LEU A 314 -1.60 27.99 -24.54
C LEU A 314 -2.96 28.68 -24.51
N GLU A 315 -3.86 28.20 -23.65
CA GLU A 315 -5.25 28.66 -23.58
C GLU A 315 -5.78 28.58 -22.14
N HIS A 316 -6.66 29.49 -21.77
CA HIS A 316 -7.41 29.40 -20.52
C HIS A 316 -8.73 30.17 -20.60
N ASP A 317 -9.77 29.65 -19.95
CA ASP A 317 -11.07 30.34 -19.77
C ASP A 317 -11.22 31.01 -18.40
N ASP A 318 -10.17 30.93 -17.57
CA ASP A 318 -10.10 31.59 -16.27
C ASP A 318 -9.81 33.09 -16.38
N SER A 319 -10.00 33.82 -15.28
CA SER A 319 -9.73 35.26 -15.26
C SER A 319 -8.23 35.54 -15.30
N ASP A 320 -7.76 36.32 -16.27
CA ASP A 320 -6.34 36.66 -16.51
C ASP A 320 -5.58 37.03 -15.24
N SER A 321 -6.19 37.78 -14.32
CA SER A 321 -5.53 38.21 -13.09
C SER A 321 -5.19 37.08 -12.12
N TYR A 322 -6.02 36.04 -12.06
CA TYR A 322 -5.79 34.89 -11.19
C TYR A 322 -4.94 33.83 -11.90
N MET A 323 -5.17 33.65 -13.21
CA MET A 323 -4.37 32.73 -14.02
C MET A 323 -2.91 33.18 -14.10
N ASN A 324 -2.61 34.44 -14.40
CA ASN A 324 -1.22 34.91 -14.45
C ASN A 324 -0.52 34.79 -13.09
N GLN A 325 -1.24 35.04 -11.99
CA GLN A 325 -0.67 34.87 -10.64
C GLN A 325 -0.37 33.40 -10.34
N ALA A 326 -1.29 32.49 -10.70
CA ALA A 326 -1.05 31.06 -10.53
C ALA A 326 0.07 30.57 -11.44
N TRP A 327 0.06 30.96 -12.71
CA TRP A 327 0.97 30.46 -13.74
C TRP A 327 2.43 30.74 -13.41
N ASP A 328 2.78 31.97 -13.01
CA ASP A 328 4.16 32.33 -12.73
C ASP A 328 4.74 31.47 -11.59
N ASP A 329 4.02 31.35 -10.47
CA ASP A 329 4.48 30.60 -9.29
C ASP A 329 4.42 29.07 -9.53
N MET A 330 3.37 28.56 -10.18
CA MET A 330 3.21 27.12 -10.44
C MET A 330 4.24 26.62 -11.44
N ARG A 331 4.50 27.38 -12.50
CA ARG A 331 5.52 27.04 -13.50
C ARG A 331 6.90 26.91 -12.86
N GLU A 332 7.26 27.83 -11.98
CA GLU A 332 8.56 27.80 -11.29
C GLU A 332 8.67 26.54 -10.43
N ARG A 333 7.65 26.25 -9.62
CA ARG A 333 7.62 25.05 -8.76
C ARG A 333 7.70 23.75 -9.54
N ILE A 334 6.88 23.59 -10.57
CA ILE A 334 6.86 22.35 -11.37
C ILE A 334 8.20 22.14 -12.09
N LEU A 335 8.82 23.21 -12.58
CA LEU A 335 10.15 23.11 -13.22
C LEU A 335 11.29 22.87 -12.20
N GLU A 336 11.13 23.29 -10.94
CA GLU A 336 12.13 23.11 -9.88
C GLU A 336 12.00 21.72 -9.23
N GLU A 337 10.78 21.31 -8.92
CA GLU A 337 10.45 20.07 -8.21
C GLU A 337 10.28 18.87 -9.18
N GLN A 338 10.19 19.13 -10.48
CA GLN A 338 9.96 18.11 -11.52
C GLN A 338 8.74 17.23 -11.21
N SER A 339 7.70 17.82 -10.61
CA SER A 339 6.51 17.12 -10.15
C SER A 339 5.26 17.99 -10.24
N THR A 340 4.11 17.34 -10.37
CA THR A 340 2.79 17.98 -10.28
C THR A 340 2.24 18.04 -8.86
N ASP A 341 2.85 17.36 -7.88
CA ASP A 341 2.51 17.41 -6.45
C ASP A 341 3.04 18.68 -5.76
N VAL A 342 2.65 19.83 -6.32
CA VAL A 342 3.08 21.15 -5.89
C VAL A 342 1.94 21.92 -5.23
N ASP A 343 2.27 22.64 -4.16
CA ASP A 343 1.30 23.42 -3.39
C ASP A 343 0.57 24.48 -4.25
N THR A 344 -0.74 24.64 -4.07
CA THR A 344 -1.51 25.65 -4.82
C THR A 344 -1.22 27.09 -4.38
N VAL A 345 -1.38 28.06 -5.29
CA VAL A 345 -1.10 29.47 -5.01
C VAL A 345 -2.23 30.13 -4.21
N SER A 346 -1.86 30.78 -3.10
CA SER A 346 -2.82 31.46 -2.22
C SER A 346 -3.62 32.54 -2.96
N GLY A 347 -4.95 32.39 -2.96
CA GLY A 347 -5.87 33.31 -3.65
C GLY A 347 -6.10 33.00 -5.13
N ALA A 348 -5.38 32.03 -5.70
CA ALA A 348 -5.55 31.51 -7.06
C ALA A 348 -5.69 29.98 -7.10
N THR A 349 -6.02 29.35 -5.97
CA THR A 349 -6.12 27.89 -5.77
C THR A 349 -6.80 27.14 -6.92
N GLN A 350 -7.96 27.61 -7.38
CA GLN A 350 -8.72 26.91 -8.43
C GLN A 350 -8.09 27.03 -9.82
N SER A 351 -7.32 28.10 -10.07
CA SER A 351 -6.54 28.24 -11.30
C SER A 351 -5.26 27.40 -11.21
N SER A 352 -4.64 27.29 -10.02
CA SER A 352 -3.53 26.36 -9.78
C SER A 352 -3.92 24.90 -10.03
N VAL A 353 -5.08 24.45 -9.52
CA VAL A 353 -5.60 23.10 -9.79
C VAL A 353 -5.80 22.87 -11.29
N GLY A 354 -6.30 23.87 -12.01
CA GLY A 354 -6.45 23.77 -13.46
C GLY A 354 -5.13 23.65 -14.21
N ILE A 355 -4.04 24.23 -13.69
CA ILE A 355 -2.69 24.07 -14.26
C ILE A 355 -2.15 22.68 -13.94
N ILE A 356 -2.23 22.22 -12.68
CA ILE A 356 -1.78 20.89 -12.23
C ILE A 356 -2.41 19.82 -13.11
N ASN A 357 -3.74 19.79 -13.18
CA ASN A 357 -4.47 18.81 -14.00
C ASN A 357 -4.08 18.86 -15.50
N ALA A 358 -3.74 20.04 -16.02
CA ALA A 358 -3.34 20.19 -17.43
C ALA A 358 -1.92 19.66 -17.68
N VAL A 359 -1.05 19.78 -16.69
CA VAL A 359 0.32 19.26 -16.74
C VAL A 359 0.30 17.76 -16.52
N GLU A 360 -0.44 17.25 -15.53
CA GLU A 360 -0.65 15.81 -15.30
C GLU A 360 -1.14 15.12 -16.57
N GLU A 361 -2.22 15.61 -17.19
CA GLU A 361 -2.74 15.00 -18.42
C GLU A 361 -1.73 15.06 -19.58
N ALA A 362 -0.89 16.08 -19.65
CA ALA A 362 0.16 16.17 -20.66
C ALA A 362 1.24 15.10 -20.44
N LEU A 363 1.63 14.89 -19.18
CA LEU A 363 2.65 13.92 -18.79
C LEU A 363 2.13 12.47 -18.92
N GLU A 364 0.85 12.23 -18.61
CA GLU A 364 0.19 10.94 -18.81
C GLU A 364 0.10 10.55 -20.30
N GLN A 365 -0.22 11.50 -21.20
CA GLN A 365 -0.35 11.23 -22.65
C GLN A 365 0.95 10.82 -23.35
N GLU A 366 2.11 11.05 -22.73
CA GLU A 366 3.40 10.60 -23.25
C GLU A 366 3.70 9.14 -22.86
N SER A 367 2.91 8.50 -21.98
CA SER A 367 3.12 7.11 -21.54
C SER A 367 2.30 6.03 -22.28
N GLU A 368 1.55 6.39 -23.34
CA GLU A 368 0.66 5.49 -24.13
C GLU A 368 1.21 4.96 -25.47
#